data_AF-A0A5J6Z362-F1
#
_entry.id   AF-A0A5J6Z362-F1
#
_cell.length_a   1.000
_cell.length_b   1.000
_cell.length_c   1.000
_cell.angle_alpha   90.00
_cell.angle_beta   90.00
_cell.angle_gamma   90.00
#
_symmetry.space_group_name_H-M   'P 1'
#
loop_
_entity.id
_entity.type
_entity.pdbx_description
1 polymer ?
#
loop_
_entity_poly.entity_id
_entity_poly.type
_entity_poly.pdbx_seq_one_letter_code
_entity_poly.pdbx_strand_id
1 'polypeptide(L)'
;MDQGMLNALALPLLFSICGGLYLYLRFPERRPRALLVMTLFQLVGAYGYATAPEEGLFGLLILHAAVVFVLLVRHLQAPTLLPGNISQ
;
A
#
# COMPACT_ATOMS: atom_id res chain seq x y z
N MET A 1 15.42 -22.07 11.50
CA MET A 1 14.46 -20.95 11.64
C MET A 1 14.82 -19.95 10.56
N ASP A 2 14.14 -20.02 9.42
CA ASP A 2 14.46 -19.17 8.26
C ASP A 2 13.57 -17.92 8.27
N GLN A 3 13.82 -17.02 9.23
CA GLN A 3 13.15 -15.71 9.34
C GLN A 3 13.74 -14.66 8.39
N GLY A 4 14.62 -15.07 7.47
CA GLY A 4 15.35 -14.15 6.59
C GLY A 4 14.41 -13.31 5.74
N MET A 5 13.32 -13.91 5.25
CA MET A 5 12.35 -13.23 4.38
C MET A 5 11.51 -12.21 5.16
N LEU A 6 10.97 -12.57 6.34
CA LEU A 6 10.28 -11.62 7.20
C LEU A 6 11.21 -10.47 7.58
N ASN A 7 12.44 -10.72 8.01
CA ASN A 7 13.35 -9.64 8.42
C ASN A 7 13.70 -8.71 7.24
N ALA A 8 13.86 -9.27 6.04
CA ALA A 8 14.12 -8.49 4.82
C ALA A 8 12.94 -7.60 4.41
N LEU A 9 11.70 -8.10 4.56
CA LEU A 9 10.50 -7.42 4.06
C LEU A 9 9.71 -6.65 5.13
N ALA A 10 9.94 -6.93 6.41
CA ALA A 10 9.21 -6.28 7.50
C ALA A 10 9.37 -4.77 7.46
N LEU A 11 10.62 -4.30 7.40
CA LEU A 11 10.92 -2.88 7.40
C LEU A 11 10.42 -2.17 6.12
N PRO A 12 10.61 -2.70 4.90
CA PRO A 12 9.98 -2.17 3.70
C PRO A 12 8.44 -2.09 3.76
N LEU A 13 7.77 -3.13 4.26
CA LEU A 13 6.30 -3.16 4.36
C LEU A 13 5.77 -2.17 5.40
N LEU A 14 6.41 -2.08 6.57
CA LEU A 14 6.07 -1.09 7.58
C LEU A 14 6.33 0.34 7.08
N PHE A 15 7.43 0.57 6.37
CA PHE A 15 7.72 1.84 5.72
C PHE A 15 6.65 2.19 4.67
N SER A 16 6.22 1.22 3.86
CA SER A 16 5.16 1.41 2.88
C SER A 16 3.83 1.80 3.54
N ILE A 17 3.45 1.18 4.66
CA ILE A 17 2.24 1.56 5.42
C ILE A 17 2.34 3.01 5.90
N CYS A 18 3.41 3.35 6.63
CA CYS A 18 3.56 4.68 7.22
C CYS A 18 3.75 5.78 6.15
N GLY A 19 4.65 5.56 5.20
CA GLY A 19 4.97 6.49 4.12
C GLY A 19 3.82 6.65 3.13
N GLY A 20 3.17 5.54 2.76
CA GLY A 20 2.01 5.52 1.87
C GLY A 20 0.81 6.24 2.48
N LEU A 21 0.51 5.98 3.75
CA LEU A 21 -0.56 6.67 4.48
C LEU A 21 -0.28 8.17 4.60
N TYR A 22 0.94 8.55 4.97
CA TYR A 22 1.34 9.96 5.06
C TYR A 22 1.21 10.69 3.72
N LEU A 23 1.74 10.08 2.64
CA LEU A 23 1.68 10.65 1.29
C LEU A 23 0.23 10.80 0.81
N TYR A 24 -0.62 9.79 1.07
CA TYR A 24 -2.03 9.79 0.70
C TYR A 24 -2.82 10.90 1.40
N LEU A 25 -2.57 11.11 2.69
CA LEU A 25 -3.27 12.13 3.48
C LEU A 25 -2.77 13.54 3.17
N ARG A 26 -1.45 13.73 3.02
CA ARG A 26 -0.86 15.07 2.88
C ARG A 26 -0.88 15.62 1.46
N PHE A 27 -0.80 14.76 0.44
CA PHE A 27 -0.67 15.18 -0.96
C PHE A 27 -1.79 14.56 -1.82
N PRO A 28 -2.97 15.20 -1.89
CA PRO A 28 -4.11 14.65 -2.61
C PRO A 28 -3.84 14.40 -4.10
N GLU A 29 -2.97 15.19 -4.73
CA GLU A 29 -2.57 15.05 -6.13
C GLU A 29 -1.72 13.80 -6.38
N ARG A 30 -1.08 13.28 -5.32
CA ARG A 30 -0.17 12.12 -5.39
C ARG A 30 -0.83 10.82 -4.93
N ARG A 31 -2.10 10.84 -4.52
CA ARG A 31 -2.87 9.65 -4.08
C ARG A 31 -2.76 8.45 -5.02
N PRO A 32 -2.98 8.56 -6.35
CA PRO A 32 -2.89 7.38 -7.22
C PRO A 32 -1.47 6.81 -7.29
N ARG A 33 -0.43 7.66 -7.25
CA ARG A 33 0.97 7.22 -7.19
C ARG A 33 1.28 6.54 -5.85
N ALA A 34 0.77 7.07 -4.74
CA ALA A 34 0.92 6.47 -3.42
C ALA A 34 0.30 5.06 -3.38
N LEU A 35 -0.94 4.93 -3.84
CA LEU A 35 -1.65 3.65 -3.94
C LEU A 35 -0.93 2.64 -4.84
N LEU A 36 -0.40 3.10 -5.98
CA LEU A 36 0.38 2.25 -6.87
C LEU A 36 1.64 1.71 -6.17
N VAL A 37 2.42 2.58 -5.53
CA VAL A 37 3.64 2.17 -4.81
C VAL A 37 3.31 1.18 -3.71
N MET A 38 2.28 1.44 -2.89
CA MET A 38 1.86 0.50 -1.85
C MET A 38 1.45 -0.85 -2.46
N THR A 39 0.71 -0.85 -3.57
CA THR A 39 0.32 -2.09 -4.27
C THR A 39 1.55 -2.87 -4.77
N LEU A 40 2.59 -2.18 -5.26
CA LEU A 40 3.85 -2.83 -5.66
C LEU A 40 4.57 -3.47 -4.46
N PHE A 41 4.58 -2.81 -3.30
CA PHE A 41 5.10 -3.41 -2.07
C PHE A 41 4.31 -4.66 -1.65
N GLN A 42 2.98 -4.64 -1.80
CA GLN A 42 2.15 -5.82 -1.57
C GLN A 42 2.54 -6.97 -2.51
N LEU A 43 2.79 -6.69 -3.79
CA LEU A 43 3.15 -7.71 -4.78
C LEU A 43 4.53 -8.33 -4.49
N VAL A 44 5.52 -7.49 -4.18
CA VAL A 44 6.87 -7.95 -3.78
C VAL A 44 6.77 -8.80 -2.52
N GLY A 45 5.97 -8.37 -1.54
CA GLY A 45 5.78 -9.11 -0.31
C GLY A 45 5.05 -10.45 -0.51
N ALA A 46 4.03 -10.48 -1.38
CA ALA A 46 3.33 -11.71 -1.75
C ALA A 46 4.26 -12.71 -2.47
N TYR A 47 5.16 -12.22 -3.33
CA TYR A 47 6.20 -13.06 -3.93
C TYR A 47 7.17 -13.60 -2.87
N GLY A 48 7.61 -12.76 -1.93
CA GLY A 48 8.41 -13.18 -0.78
C GLY A 48 7.73 -14.30 0.02
N TYR A 49 6.44 -14.16 0.31
CA TYR A 49 5.67 -15.19 0.99
C TYR A 49 5.51 -16.47 0.18
N ALA A 50 5.32 -16.37 -1.14
CA ALA A 50 5.23 -17.54 -2.02
C ALA A 50 6.54 -18.35 -2.07
N THR A 51 7.68 -17.69 -1.92
CA THR A 51 9.01 -18.33 -1.94
C THR A 51 9.43 -18.87 -0.57
N ALA A 52 9.10 -18.16 0.51
CA ALA A 52 9.36 -18.55 1.89
C ALA A 52 8.11 -18.28 2.75
N PRO A 53 7.19 -19.26 2.85
CA PRO A 53 5.97 -19.09 3.62
C PRO A 53 6.27 -18.96 5.11
N GLU A 54 5.94 -17.81 5.67
CA GLU A 54 6.15 -17.50 7.09
C GLU A 54 4.91 -16.83 7.67
N GLU A 55 4.45 -17.30 8.82
CA GLU A 55 3.22 -16.80 9.47
C GLU A 55 3.29 -15.31 9.82
N GLY A 56 4.46 -14.84 10.27
CA GLY A 56 4.68 -13.42 10.58
C GLY A 56 4.59 -12.54 9.33
N LEU A 57 5.13 -13.00 8.20
CA LEU A 57 5.05 -12.29 6.93
C LEU A 57 3.61 -12.26 6.41
N PHE A 58 2.87 -13.37 6.56
CA PHE A 58 1.46 -13.44 6.21
C PHE A 58 0.63 -12.41 6.98
N GLY A 59 0.80 -12.33 8.31
CA GLY A 59 0.10 -11.34 9.13
C GLY A 59 0.40 -9.91 8.70
N LEU A 60 1.67 -9.61 8.39
CA LEU A 60 2.08 -8.30 7.92
C LEU A 60 1.50 -7.96 6.53
N LEU A 61 1.44 -8.95 5.63
CA LEU A 61 0.83 -8.80 4.30
C LEU A 61 -0.67 -8.57 4.36
N ILE A 62 -1.38 -9.22 5.29
CA ILE A 62 -2.81 -8.96 5.52
C ILE A 62 -3.01 -7.54 6.00
N LEU A 63 -2.24 -7.10 7.00
CA LEU A 63 -2.32 -5.74 7.52
C LEU A 63 -2.07 -4.71 6.40
N HIS A 64 -1.00 -4.92 5.63
CA HIS A 64 -0.66 -4.05 4.51
C HIS A 64 -1.79 -4.01 3.46
N ALA A 65 -2.34 -5.17 3.08
CA ALA A 65 -3.45 -5.26 2.14
C ALA A 65 -4.71 -4.54 2.63
N ALA A 66 -5.04 -4.67 3.93
CA ALA A 66 -6.19 -4.00 4.53
C ALA A 66 -6.04 -2.47 4.44
N VAL A 67 -4.85 -1.94 4.73
CA VAL A 67 -4.57 -0.49 4.60
C VAL A 67 -4.72 -0.04 3.16
N VAL A 68 -4.10 -0.75 2.20
CA VAL A 68 -4.20 -0.42 0.77
C VAL A 68 -5.65 -0.43 0.31
N PHE A 69 -6.42 -1.45 0.71
CA PHE A 69 -7.83 -1.59 0.35
C PHE A 69 -8.67 -0.42 0.88
N VAL A 70 -8.52 -0.05 2.15
CA VAL A 70 -9.23 1.10 2.75
C VAL A 70 -8.89 2.39 2.01
N LEU A 71 -7.61 2.63 1.70
CA LEU A 71 -7.20 3.82 0.97
C LEU A 71 -7.71 3.84 -0.47
N LEU A 72 -7.73 2.67 -1.13
CA LEU A 72 -8.27 2.52 -2.48
C LEU A 72 -9.78 2.80 -2.51
N VAL A 73 -10.55 2.20 -1.60
CA VAL A 73 -11.99 2.47 -1.47
C VAL A 73 -12.24 3.94 -1.21
N ARG A 74 -11.49 4.55 -0.29
CA ARG A 74 -11.58 5.99 -0.02
C ARG A 74 -11.22 6.85 -1.23
N HIS A 75 -10.28 6.41 -2.07
CA HIS A 75 -9.91 7.11 -3.28
C HIS A 75 -11.03 7.05 -4.33
N LEU A 76 -11.66 5.88 -4.49
CA LEU A 76 -12.78 5.68 -5.41
C LEU A 76 -14.05 6.41 -4.96
N GLN A 77 -14.26 6.53 -3.65
CA GLN A 77 -15.38 7.28 -3.07
C GLN A 77 -15.15 8.80 -3.08
N ALA A 78 -13.90 9.27 -3.22
CA ALA A 78 -13.63 10.70 -3.30
C ALA A 78 -14.20 11.24 -4.63
N PRO A 79 -15.07 12.27 -4.59
CA PRO A 79 -15.60 12.85 -5.82
C PRO A 79 -14.43 13.29 -6.69
N THR A 80 -14.33 12.70 -7.87
CA THR A 80 -13.40 13.14 -8.88
C THR A 80 -13.89 14.53 -9.29
N LEU A 81 -13.28 15.59 -8.74
CA LEU A 81 -13.44 16.92 -9.29
C LEU A 81 -12.83 16.86 -10.68
N LEU A 82 -13.65 16.55 -11.68
CA LEU A 82 -13.30 16.63 -13.08
C LEU A 82 -12.75 18.04 -13.32
N PRO A 83 -11.49 18.20 -13.73
CA PRO A 83 -10.96 19.48 -14.16
C PRO A 83 -11.57 19.76 -15.54
N GLY A 84 -12.83 20.23 -15.56
CA GLY A 84 -13.58 20.37 -16.80
C GLY A 84 -14.88 21.17 -16.72
N ASN A 85 -15.16 21.88 -15.63
CA ASN A 85 -16.38 22.71 -15.54
C ASN A 85 -16.13 24.16 -15.07
N ILE A 86 -14.96 24.72 -15.37
CA ILE A 86 -14.75 26.18 -15.30
C ILE A 86 -14.81 26.72 -16.73
N SER A 87 -16.01 26.71 -17.30
CA SER A 87 -16.35 27.46 -18.51
C SER A 87 -17.86 27.58 -18.55
N GLN A 88 -18.37 28.69 -17.99
CA GLN A 88 -19.51 29.51 -18.45
C GLN A 88 -19.79 30.55 -17.35
#